data_AF-B3RXT9-F1
#
_entry.id   AF-B3RXT9-F1
#
_cell.length_a   1.000
_cell.length_b   1.000
_cell.length_c   1.000
_cell.angle_alpha   90.00
_cell.angle_beta   90.00
_cell.angle_gamma   90.00
#
_symmetry.space_group_name_H-M   'P 1'
#
loop_
_entity.id
_entity.type
_entity.pdbx_description
1 polymer ?
#
loop_
_entity_poly.entity_id
_entity_poly.type
_entity_poly.pdbx_seq_one_letter_code
_entity_poly.pdbx_strand_id
1 'polypeptide(L)'
;MASESSQVKLRFTLPMSCHICLDRVKEPVICANHHVFCSRCIEAWLQYHNCCPACRTAISPESPCKPILGISDDNSSNKDDKDFELTQELRKVRFEIIRKEYEEEIDQLRVMLKSFREENIKLVETINNLKKRKYCNCQHADHCHDEEIPSKKMRMQEGYDSPKTIWRIADELMVATNSCNDLLSEMKQINESNKKFREENEKLKEEINRLRYERASPTKTYRHGRYVMAAMQSKISCYEREIEQLKKALMRSDKYIEELTSNYVKELESDKNSESDDIAKNLLLNDDKVKESPIAQSSKYENNSSTSCGVVRCLFPGDSTQ
;
A
#
# COMPACT_ATOMS: atom_id res chain seq x y z
N MET A 1 -3.98 22.18 48.69
CA MET A 1 -4.94 22.97 47.91
C MET A 1 -5.00 22.36 46.52
N ALA A 2 -6.20 21.94 46.13
CA ALA A 2 -6.45 21.22 44.90
C ALA A 2 -6.55 22.18 43.69
N SER A 3 -6.40 21.56 42.52
CA SER A 3 -6.74 22.05 41.17
C SER A 3 -5.74 23.06 40.58
N GLU A 4 -5.34 22.98 39.31
CA GLU A 4 -6.19 22.62 38.17
C GLU A 4 -5.30 22.18 36.99
N SER A 5 -5.24 20.86 36.72
CA SER A 5 -4.69 20.36 35.46
C SER A 5 -5.67 20.72 34.34
N SER A 6 -5.41 21.82 33.65
CA SER A 6 -6.14 22.24 32.46
C SER A 6 -6.00 21.17 31.37
N GLN A 7 -6.96 20.24 31.31
CA GLN A 7 -7.13 19.34 30.19
C GLN A 7 -7.47 20.16 28.96
N VAL A 8 -6.49 20.35 28.07
CA VAL A 8 -6.72 20.93 26.74
C VAL A 8 -7.57 19.95 25.95
N LYS A 9 -8.89 20.15 25.97
CA LYS A 9 -9.85 19.42 25.14
C LYS A 9 -9.62 19.85 23.70
N LEU A 10 -8.77 19.10 22.99
CA LEU A 10 -8.54 19.24 21.54
C LEU A 10 -9.89 19.08 20.83
N ARG A 11 -10.55 20.20 20.56
CA ARG A 11 -11.72 20.27 19.70
C ARG A 11 -11.21 20.30 18.26
N PHE A 12 -11.45 19.21 17.55
CA PHE A 12 -11.25 19.17 16.11
C PHE A 12 -11.98 20.36 15.47
N THR A 13 -11.25 21.04 14.61
CA THR A 13 -11.62 22.29 13.94
C THR A 13 -12.87 22.11 13.08
N LEU A 14 -14.01 22.52 13.62
CA LEU A 14 -15.03 23.41 13.03
C LEU A 14 -16.19 23.42 14.04
N PRO A 15 -16.70 24.59 14.47
CA PRO A 15 -17.92 24.63 15.28
C PRO A 15 -19.08 24.26 14.35
N MET A 16 -19.41 22.96 14.26
CA MET A 16 -20.63 22.51 13.60
C MET A 16 -21.80 23.00 14.45
N SER A 17 -22.34 24.17 14.11
CA SER A 17 -23.64 24.62 14.61
C SER A 17 -24.72 23.89 13.83
N CYS A 18 -25.73 23.40 14.55
CA CYS A 18 -26.86 22.74 13.92
C CYS A 18 -27.72 23.83 13.25
N HIS A 19 -28.00 23.71 11.95
CA HIS A 19 -28.82 24.72 11.25
C HIS A 19 -30.30 24.68 11.64
N ILE A 20 -30.71 23.75 12.51
CA ILE A 20 -32.07 23.64 13.04
C ILE A 20 -32.17 24.36 14.38
N CYS A 21 -31.32 24.01 15.35
CA CYS A 21 -31.36 24.63 16.69
C CYS A 21 -30.39 25.81 16.87
N LEU A 22 -29.57 26.12 15.86
CA LEU A 22 -28.55 27.17 15.82
C LEU A 22 -27.49 27.08 16.93
N ASP A 23 -27.45 25.95 17.64
CA ASP A 23 -26.55 25.69 18.76
C ASP A 23 -25.51 24.62 18.38
N ARG A 24 -24.55 24.35 19.28
CA ARG A 24 -23.55 23.30 19.12
C ARG A 24 -24.24 21.95 18.88
N VAL A 25 -23.82 21.23 17.84
CA VAL A 25 -24.37 19.91 17.53
C VAL A 25 -24.15 18.93 18.69
N LYS A 26 -25.24 18.32 19.16
CA LYS A 26 -25.28 17.23 20.14
C LYS A 26 -25.65 15.93 19.42
N GLU A 27 -24.92 14.85 19.65
CA GLU A 27 -25.10 13.58 18.93
C GLU A 27 -25.15 13.78 17.41
N PRO A 28 -24.00 14.12 16.77
CA PRO A 28 -23.97 14.52 15.37
C PRO A 28 -24.40 13.39 14.43
N VAL A 29 -25.34 13.73 13.55
CA VAL A 29 -25.83 12.86 12.48
C VAL A 29 -25.49 13.51 11.14
N ILE A 30 -24.91 12.72 10.23
CA ILE A 30 -24.54 13.15 8.88
C ILE A 30 -25.57 12.66 7.86
N CYS A 31 -26.05 13.57 7.02
CA CYS A 31 -26.92 13.26 5.88
C CYS A 31 -26.09 12.72 4.70
N ALA A 32 -26.74 12.11 3.70
CA ALA A 32 -26.07 11.61 2.49
C ALA A 32 -25.30 12.69 1.69
N ASN A 33 -25.71 13.95 1.83
CA ASN A 33 -25.08 15.14 1.27
C ASN A 33 -24.03 15.78 2.18
N HIS A 34 -23.60 15.09 3.24
CA HIS A 34 -22.55 15.50 4.18
C HIS A 34 -22.88 16.69 5.10
N HIS A 35 -24.13 17.14 5.17
CA HIS A 35 -24.57 18.10 6.19
C HIS A 35 -24.76 17.44 7.54
N VAL A 36 -24.42 18.16 8.63
CA VAL A 36 -24.43 17.63 9.99
C VAL A 36 -25.40 18.40 10.89
N PHE A 37 -26.19 17.65 11.66
CA PHE A 37 -27.22 18.16 12.57
C PHE A 37 -27.22 17.37 13.88
N CYS A 38 -27.90 17.89 14.91
CA CYS A 38 -28.20 17.09 16.09
C CYS A 38 -29.14 15.94 15.74
N SER A 39 -28.94 14.76 16.34
CA SER A 39 -29.81 13.59 16.15
C SER A 39 -31.30 13.93 16.30
N ARG A 40 -31.68 14.52 17.45
CA ARG A 40 -33.07 14.92 17.72
C ARG A 40 -33.62 15.95 16.73
N CYS A 41 -32.77 16.87 16.28
CA CYS A 41 -33.19 17.94 15.38
C CYS A 41 -33.51 17.39 13.99
N ILE A 42 -32.62 16.55 13.44
CA ILE A 42 -32.85 15.97 12.11
C ILE A 42 -33.98 14.94 12.13
N GLU A 43 -34.14 14.18 13.21
CA GLU A 43 -35.25 13.25 13.38
C GLU A 43 -36.60 13.97 13.38
N ALA A 44 -36.73 15.07 14.14
CA ALA A 44 -37.95 15.88 14.14
C ALA A 44 -38.27 16.49 12.77
N TRP A 45 -37.25 16.89 12.02
CA TRP A 45 -37.42 17.41 10.66
C TRP A 45 -37.90 16.34 9.67
N LEU A 46 -37.28 15.16 9.72
CA LEU A 46 -37.59 14.04 8.83
C LEU A 46 -39.00 13.46 9.02
N GLN A 47 -39.67 13.75 10.13
CA GLN A 47 -41.08 13.38 10.32
C GLN A 47 -42.03 14.07 9.33
N TYR A 48 -41.70 15.30 8.90
CA TYR A 48 -42.56 16.10 8.03
C TYR A 48 -41.95 16.32 6.64
N HIS A 49 -40.62 16.20 6.53
CA HIS A 49 -39.90 16.52 5.31
C HIS A 49 -38.81 15.49 5.03
N ASN A 50 -38.93 14.76 3.92
CA ASN A 50 -37.92 13.80 3.47
C ASN A 50 -36.76 14.49 2.72
N CYS A 51 -36.29 15.65 3.19
CA CYS A 51 -35.24 16.41 2.55
C CYS A 51 -34.28 17.04 3.57
N CYS A 52 -33.06 17.36 3.15
CA CYS A 52 -32.08 17.99 4.02
C CYS A 52 -32.48 19.45 4.35
N PRO A 53 -32.46 19.89 5.62
CA PRO A 53 -32.78 21.27 5.99
C PRO A 53 -31.86 22.31 5.34
N ALA A 54 -30.60 21.98 5.06
CA ALA A 54 -29.61 22.91 4.53
C ALA A 54 -29.72 23.11 3.02
N CYS A 55 -29.90 22.04 2.25
CA CYS A 55 -29.85 22.12 0.77
C CYS A 55 -31.00 21.38 0.06
N ARG A 56 -32.01 20.91 0.81
CA ARG A 56 -33.24 20.28 0.30
C ARG A 56 -33.07 19.02 -0.55
N THR A 57 -31.88 18.42 -0.56
CA THR A 57 -31.66 17.09 -1.18
C THR A 57 -32.54 16.05 -0.50
N ALA A 58 -33.22 15.21 -1.29
CA ALA A 58 -34.07 14.15 -0.76
C ALA A 58 -33.26 13.14 0.09
N ILE A 59 -33.84 12.71 1.20
CA ILE A 59 -33.29 11.68 2.09
C ILE A 59 -34.18 10.45 1.91
N SER A 60 -33.61 9.37 1.35
CA SER A 60 -34.32 8.13 1.05
C SER A 60 -33.92 7.02 2.03
N PRO A 61 -34.72 5.95 2.19
CA PRO A 61 -34.32 4.78 2.99
C PRO A 61 -33.08 4.06 2.46
N GLU A 62 -32.74 4.23 1.18
CA GLU A 62 -31.49 3.74 0.58
C GLU A 62 -30.27 4.62 0.94
N SER A 63 -30.52 5.86 1.35
CA SER A 63 -29.51 6.86 1.72
C SER A 63 -29.80 7.53 3.08
N PRO A 64 -29.91 6.74 4.16
CA PRO A 64 -30.32 7.27 5.46
C PRO A 64 -29.24 8.17 6.06
N CYS A 65 -29.68 9.06 6.93
CA CYS A 65 -28.80 9.81 7.83
C CYS A 65 -28.08 8.83 8.77
N LYS A 66 -26.77 9.00 8.95
CA LYS A 66 -25.92 8.10 9.74
C LYS A 66 -25.37 8.81 10.96
N PRO A 67 -25.35 8.20 12.15
CA PRO A 67 -24.68 8.77 13.31
C PRO A 67 -23.17 8.79 13.07
N ILE A 68 -22.50 9.88 13.47
CA ILE A 68 -21.04 9.96 13.44
C ILE A 68 -20.50 9.23 14.68
N LEU A 69 -20.16 7.95 14.50
CA LEU A 69 -19.57 7.12 15.56
C LEU A 69 -18.17 7.65 15.93
N GLY A 70 -17.94 7.89 17.22
CA GLY A 70 -16.68 8.43 17.77
C GLY A 70 -16.81 9.79 18.45
N ILE A 71 -17.99 10.42 18.40
CA ILE A 71 -18.36 11.60 19.20
C ILE A 71 -19.43 11.14 20.20
N SER A 72 -19.03 10.40 21.23
CA SER A 72 -19.89 10.22 22.40
C SER A 72 -19.70 11.43 23.30
N ASP A 73 -20.79 12.13 23.62
CA ASP A 73 -20.80 13.07 24.74
C ASP A 73 -20.58 12.26 26.02
N ASP A 74 -19.67 12.74 26.88
CA ASP A 74 -19.20 12.13 28.12
C ASP A 74 -20.31 12.06 29.20
N ASN A 75 -21.41 11.34 28.98
CA ASN A 75 -22.46 11.21 29.99
C ASN A 75 -23.16 9.84 30.07
N SER A 76 -22.45 8.76 29.72
CA SER A 76 -22.87 7.41 30.08
C SER A 76 -21.71 6.69 30.74
N SER A 77 -21.65 6.86 32.07
CA SER A 77 -20.74 6.19 32.99
C SER A 77 -21.07 4.70 33.06
N ASN A 78 -20.65 3.92 32.07
CA ASN A 78 -20.52 2.45 32.09
C ASN A 78 -19.93 1.95 30.75
N LYS A 79 -18.71 2.38 30.41
CA LYS A 79 -17.87 1.69 29.42
C LYS A 79 -16.60 1.27 30.14
N ASP A 80 -16.26 -0.01 30.07
CA ASP A 80 -15.08 -0.57 30.74
C ASP A 80 -13.84 0.25 30.39
N ASP A 81 -13.10 0.73 31.40
CA ASP A 81 -11.96 1.65 31.27
C ASP A 81 -10.93 1.21 30.22
N LYS A 82 -10.81 -0.11 29.98
CA LYS A 82 -9.90 -0.71 29.00
C LYS A 82 -10.28 -0.41 27.54
N ASP A 83 -11.57 -0.32 27.20
CA ASP A 83 -12.03 -0.10 25.83
C ASP A 83 -11.82 1.37 25.39
N PHE A 84 -11.94 2.29 26.34
CA PHE A 84 -11.64 3.71 26.12
C PHE A 84 -10.14 3.95 25.88
N GLU A 85 -9.28 3.32 26.67
CA GLU A 85 -7.82 3.44 26.53
C GLU A 85 -7.33 2.82 25.22
N LEU A 86 -7.85 1.64 24.82
CA LEU A 86 -7.56 1.05 23.51
C LEU A 86 -7.99 1.98 22.35
N THR A 87 -9.16 2.61 22.46
CA THR A 87 -9.66 3.54 21.44
C THR A 87 -8.83 4.82 21.37
N GLN A 88 -8.35 5.32 22.51
CA GLN A 88 -7.45 6.45 22.60
C GLN A 88 -6.08 6.14 21.98
N GLU A 89 -5.56 4.93 22.20
CA GLU A 89 -4.25 4.54 21.69
C GLU A 89 -4.31 4.31 20.17
N LEU A 90 -5.39 3.70 19.67
CA LEU A 90 -5.64 3.60 18.23
C LEU A 90 -5.74 4.97 17.57
N ARG A 91 -6.35 5.95 18.24
CA ARG A 91 -6.42 7.33 17.74
C ARG A 91 -5.04 7.98 17.70
N LYS A 92 -4.21 7.82 18.73
CA LYS A 92 -2.83 8.32 18.76
C LYS A 92 -1.99 7.69 17.64
N VAL A 93 -2.04 6.36 17.49
CA VAL A 93 -1.34 5.63 16.42
C VAL A 93 -1.79 6.11 15.04
N ARG A 94 -3.08 6.33 14.83
CA ARG A 94 -3.60 6.87 13.56
C ARG A 94 -3.04 8.27 13.27
N PHE A 95 -2.99 9.15 14.26
CA PHE A 95 -2.40 10.48 14.08
C PHE A 95 -0.90 10.41 13.79
N GLU A 96 -0.18 9.53 14.47
CA GLU A 96 1.25 9.32 14.26
C GLU A 96 1.57 8.86 12.83
N ILE A 97 0.80 7.89 12.31
CA ILE A 97 0.95 7.41 10.92
C ILE A 97 0.70 8.56 9.94
N ILE A 98 -0.39 9.30 10.10
CA ILE A 98 -0.73 10.42 9.22
C ILE A 98 0.35 11.48 9.26
N ARG A 99 0.86 11.83 10.45
CA ARG A 99 1.94 12.80 10.61
C ARG A 99 3.19 12.35 9.85
N LYS A 100 3.58 11.08 10.03
CA LYS A 100 4.75 10.51 9.36
C LYS A 100 4.60 10.52 7.83
N GLU A 101 3.41 10.19 7.31
CA GLU A 101 3.13 10.28 5.87
C GLU A 101 3.32 11.70 5.33
N TYR A 102 2.84 12.71 6.05
CA TYR A 102 3.05 14.12 5.67
C TYR A 102 4.51 14.56 5.79
N GLU A 103 5.21 14.15 6.84
CA GLU A 103 6.64 14.45 7.02
C GLU A 103 7.47 13.86 5.86
N GLU A 104 7.21 12.60 5.49
CA GLU A 104 7.85 11.94 4.36
C GLU A 104 7.55 12.65 3.02
N GLU A 105 6.32 13.10 2.79
CA GLU A 105 5.94 13.86 1.59
C GLU A 105 6.65 15.21 1.54
N ILE A 106 6.69 15.93 2.67
CA ILE A 106 7.40 17.21 2.78
C ILE A 106 8.89 17.02 2.46
N ASP A 107 9.52 15.98 2.97
CA ASP A 107 10.94 15.70 2.71
C ASP A 107 11.21 15.33 1.25
N GLN A 108 10.34 14.52 0.63
CA GLN A 108 10.43 14.21 -0.81
C GLN A 108 10.32 15.48 -1.66
N LEU A 109 9.35 16.36 -1.34
CA LEU A 109 9.17 17.63 -2.04
C LEU A 109 10.38 18.55 -1.87
N ARG A 110 10.98 18.60 -0.67
CA ARG A 110 12.21 19.36 -0.42
C ARG A 110 13.38 18.85 -1.27
N VAL A 111 13.57 17.53 -1.36
CA VAL A 111 14.61 16.91 -2.20
C VAL A 111 14.38 17.24 -3.67
N MET A 112 13.15 17.14 -4.14
CA MET A 112 12.78 17.46 -5.53
C MET A 112 13.03 18.94 -5.85
N LEU A 113 12.62 19.85 -4.97
CA LEU A 113 12.90 21.28 -5.12
C LEU A 113 14.39 21.58 -5.16
N LYS A 114 15.20 20.89 -4.35
CA LYS A 114 16.66 21.03 -4.38
C LYS A 114 17.22 20.57 -5.74
N SER A 115 16.79 19.42 -6.23
CA SER A 115 17.20 18.90 -7.55
C SER A 115 16.82 19.85 -8.69
N PHE A 116 15.59 20.36 -8.70
CA PHE A 116 15.17 21.33 -9.72
C PHE A 116 15.94 22.65 -9.64
N ARG A 117 16.29 23.12 -8.44
CA ARG A 117 17.15 24.30 -8.28
C ARG A 117 18.54 24.06 -8.85
N GLU A 118 19.15 22.92 -8.56
CA GLU A 118 20.46 22.53 -9.11
C GLU A 118 20.44 22.44 -10.64
N GLU A 119 19.39 21.85 -11.20
CA GLU A 119 19.20 21.77 -12.65
C GLU A 119 19.02 23.16 -13.29
N ASN A 120 18.22 24.02 -12.66
CA ASN A 120 18.03 25.39 -13.13
C ASN A 120 19.35 26.17 -13.12
N ILE A 121 20.19 26.02 -12.09
CA ILE A 121 21.54 26.60 -12.06
C ILE A 121 22.37 26.13 -13.25
N LYS A 122 22.40 24.81 -13.53
CA LYS A 122 23.15 24.24 -14.68
C LYS A 122 22.64 24.76 -16.01
N LEU A 123 21.32 24.86 -16.18
CA LEU A 123 20.72 25.41 -17.40
C LEU A 123 21.06 26.88 -17.58
N VAL A 124 21.00 27.68 -16.52
CA VAL A 124 21.40 29.09 -16.53
C VAL A 124 22.89 29.24 -16.88
N GLU A 125 23.76 28.42 -16.31
CA GLU A 125 25.19 28.39 -16.68
C GLU A 125 25.39 28.03 -18.14
N THR A 126 24.67 27.03 -18.65
CA THR A 126 24.74 26.63 -20.06
C THR A 126 24.30 27.76 -20.97
N ILE A 127 23.18 28.43 -20.67
CA ILE A 127 22.70 29.61 -21.42
C ILE A 127 23.75 30.72 -21.37
N ASN A 128 24.34 30.99 -20.20
CA ASN A 128 25.38 32.00 -20.06
C ASN A 128 26.63 31.65 -20.85
N ASN A 129 27.03 30.37 -20.91
CA ASN A 129 28.15 29.90 -21.71
C ASN A 129 27.87 30.01 -23.22
N LEU A 130 26.65 29.67 -23.66
CA LEU A 130 26.23 29.86 -25.05
C LEU A 130 26.16 31.34 -25.43
N LYS A 131 25.71 32.21 -24.53
CA LYS A 131 25.77 33.66 -24.69
C LYS A 131 27.22 34.13 -24.78
N LYS A 132 28.11 33.69 -23.87
CA LYS A 132 29.55 34.00 -23.93
C LYS A 132 30.20 33.52 -25.23
N ARG A 133 29.80 32.36 -25.77
CA ARG A 133 30.22 31.91 -27.11
C ARG A 133 29.71 32.81 -28.22
N LYS A 134 28.47 33.32 -28.12
CA LYS A 134 27.90 34.34 -29.02
C LYS A 134 28.55 35.73 -28.88
N TYR A 135 29.07 36.08 -27.70
CA TYR A 135 29.75 37.35 -27.40
C TYR A 135 31.27 37.23 -27.38
N CYS A 136 31.84 36.07 -27.75
CA CYS A 136 33.23 35.97 -28.18
C CYS A 136 33.33 36.65 -29.55
N ASN A 137 33.40 37.97 -29.52
CA ASN A 137 34.06 38.76 -30.54
C ASN A 137 35.53 38.35 -30.53
N CYS A 138 35.90 37.35 -31.33
CA CYS A 138 37.20 37.45 -31.95
C CYS A 138 37.19 38.77 -32.74
N GLN A 139 37.95 39.76 -32.30
CA GLN A 139 38.18 41.01 -33.05
C GLN A 139 39.19 40.77 -34.19
N HIS A 140 39.16 39.61 -34.83
CA HIS A 140 39.93 39.36 -36.04
C HIS A 140 38.96 38.94 -37.13
N ALA A 141 38.43 39.95 -37.82
CA ALA A 141 37.64 39.78 -39.02
C ALA A 141 38.49 39.33 -40.24
N ASP A 142 39.72 38.83 -40.07
CA ASP A 142 40.59 38.46 -41.20
C ASP A 142 41.52 37.24 -41.00
N HIS A 143 41.35 36.39 -39.97
CA HIS A 143 42.21 35.21 -39.84
C HIS A 143 41.52 34.00 -39.20
N CYS A 144 40.79 33.24 -40.03
CA CYS A 144 40.52 31.82 -39.78
C CYS A 144 40.28 31.07 -41.11
N HIS A 145 41.23 31.23 -42.02
CA HIS A 145 41.77 30.16 -42.85
C HIS A 145 43.30 30.29 -42.60
N ASP A 146 44.03 29.25 -42.20
CA ASP A 146 44.40 28.13 -43.07
C ASP A 146 44.80 26.92 -42.20
N GLU A 147 44.16 25.77 -42.43
CA GLU A 147 44.93 24.53 -42.40
C GLU A 147 45.69 24.49 -43.73
N GLU A 148 47.01 24.62 -43.67
CA GLU A 148 47.90 24.40 -44.79
C GLU A 148 47.71 22.96 -45.31
N ILE A 149 46.90 22.80 -46.36
CA ILE A 149 46.99 21.65 -47.23
C ILE A 149 48.22 21.89 -48.12
N PRO A 150 49.27 21.03 -48.05
CA PRO A 150 50.46 21.23 -48.85
C PRO A 150 50.10 21.21 -50.33
N SER A 151 50.33 22.34 -51.00
CA SER A 151 50.26 22.48 -52.45
C SER A 151 51.31 21.57 -53.10
N LYS A 152 50.94 20.31 -53.33
CA LYS A 152 51.65 19.43 -54.25
C LYS A 152 51.37 19.99 -55.64
N LYS A 153 52.35 20.71 -56.21
CA LYS A 153 52.36 21.11 -57.62
C LYS A 153 52.11 19.87 -58.48
N MET A 154 50.87 19.64 -58.89
CA MET A 154 50.59 18.75 -60.00
C MET A 154 51.03 19.48 -61.25
N ARG A 155 52.19 19.03 -61.73
CA ARG A 155 52.68 19.25 -63.08
C ARG A 155 51.52 18.95 -64.02
N MET A 156 51.00 19.95 -64.73
CA MET A 156 50.12 19.70 -65.85
C MET A 156 50.90 18.88 -66.86
N GLN A 157 50.54 17.61 -66.97
CA GLN A 157 50.98 16.76 -68.06
C GLN A 157 49.85 16.74 -69.08
N GLU A 158 50.15 17.31 -70.23
CA GLU A 158 49.33 17.37 -71.42
C GLU A 158 48.96 15.95 -71.88
N GLY A 159 47.69 15.76 -72.22
CA GLY A 159 47.18 14.50 -72.78
C GLY A 159 45.72 14.18 -72.47
N TYR A 160 44.81 15.15 -72.59
CA TYR A 160 43.36 14.90 -72.49
C TYR A 160 42.70 14.96 -73.87
N ASP A 161 43.13 14.12 -74.81
CA ASP A 161 42.45 13.97 -76.10
C ASP A 161 42.32 12.49 -76.46
N SER A 162 41.73 11.71 -75.54
CA SER A 162 41.17 10.41 -75.88
C SER A 162 39.71 10.38 -75.43
N PRO A 163 38.75 10.15 -76.34
CA PRO A 163 37.34 10.01 -75.97
C PRO A 163 37.11 9.04 -74.80
N LYS A 164 37.97 8.02 -74.66
CA LYS A 164 37.90 7.03 -73.58
C LYS A 164 38.11 7.60 -72.18
N THR A 165 38.99 8.58 -72.00
CA THR A 165 39.25 9.18 -70.66
C THR A 165 38.10 10.10 -70.23
N ILE A 166 37.51 10.84 -71.18
CA ILE A 166 36.33 11.68 -70.92
C ILE A 166 35.13 10.79 -70.56
N TRP A 167 34.90 9.71 -71.31
CA TRP A 167 33.84 8.74 -71.01
C TRP A 167 34.02 8.09 -69.63
N ARG A 168 35.25 7.71 -69.24
CA ARG A 168 35.52 7.15 -67.90
C ARG A 168 35.22 8.14 -66.79
N ILE A 169 35.64 9.40 -66.92
CA ILE A 169 35.37 10.44 -65.91
C ILE A 169 33.87 10.72 -65.84
N ALA A 170 33.16 10.74 -66.97
CA ALA A 170 31.71 10.89 -67.00
C ALA A 170 31.00 9.73 -66.28
N ASP A 171 31.47 8.49 -66.48
CA ASP A 171 30.96 7.31 -65.79
C ASP A 171 31.25 7.36 -64.28
N GLU A 172 32.46 7.71 -63.87
CA GLU A 172 32.84 7.90 -62.45
C GLU A 172 32.00 8.99 -61.77
N LEU A 173 31.75 10.12 -62.46
CA LEU A 173 30.88 11.18 -61.96
C LEU A 173 29.43 10.73 -61.86
N MET A 174 28.94 9.93 -62.81
CA MET A 174 27.59 9.38 -62.79
C MET A 174 27.41 8.41 -61.61
N VAL A 175 28.39 7.53 -61.37
CA VAL A 175 28.41 6.62 -60.21
C VAL A 175 28.46 7.40 -58.90
N ALA A 176 29.32 8.41 -58.79
CA ALA A 176 29.40 9.26 -57.60
C ALA A 176 28.09 10.03 -57.35
N THR A 177 27.47 10.55 -58.41
CA THR A 177 26.17 11.25 -58.33
C THR A 177 25.07 10.32 -57.86
N ASN A 178 25.00 9.11 -58.39
CA ASN A 178 24.03 8.09 -57.96
C ASN A 178 24.25 7.72 -56.49
N SER A 179 25.50 7.49 -56.08
CA SER A 179 25.83 7.21 -54.68
C SER A 179 25.46 8.36 -53.73
N CYS A 180 25.66 9.62 -54.13
CA CYS A 180 25.19 10.77 -53.35
C CYS A 180 23.66 10.80 -53.22
N ASN A 181 22.93 10.48 -54.29
CA ASN A 181 21.47 10.40 -54.25
C ASN A 181 20.98 9.28 -53.32
N ASP A 182 21.64 8.13 -53.35
CA ASP A 182 21.34 6.99 -52.46
C ASP A 182 21.57 7.38 -50.99
N LEU A 183 22.72 8.00 -50.67
CA LEU A 183 23.03 8.48 -49.33
C LEU A 183 22.03 9.54 -48.84
N LEU A 184 21.57 10.44 -49.72
CA LEU A 184 20.52 11.42 -49.39
C LEU A 184 19.19 10.74 -49.07
N SER A 185 18.84 9.68 -49.80
CA SER A 185 17.63 8.88 -49.54
C SER A 185 17.73 8.17 -48.18
N GLU A 186 18.87 7.51 -47.89
CA GLU A 186 19.13 6.87 -46.60
C GLU A 186 19.08 7.86 -45.44
N MET A 187 19.73 9.03 -45.59
CA MET A 187 19.69 10.09 -44.59
C MET A 187 18.26 10.54 -44.28
N LYS A 188 17.42 10.67 -45.32
CA LYS A 188 16.01 11.01 -45.17
C LYS A 188 15.25 9.92 -44.39
N GLN A 189 15.48 8.65 -44.73
CA GLN A 189 14.85 7.51 -44.05
C GLN A 189 15.28 7.39 -42.58
N ILE A 190 16.57 7.62 -42.28
CA ILE A 190 17.10 7.65 -40.92
C ILE A 190 16.47 8.80 -40.13
N ASN A 191 16.36 9.99 -40.72
CA ASN A 191 15.76 11.14 -40.06
C ASN A 191 14.28 10.90 -39.72
N GLU A 192 13.54 10.26 -40.62
CA GLU A 192 12.14 9.91 -40.40
C GLU A 192 11.98 8.82 -39.33
N SER A 193 12.84 7.79 -39.32
CA SER A 193 12.89 6.78 -38.26
C SER A 193 13.24 7.40 -36.90
N ASN A 194 14.24 8.27 -36.85
CA ASN A 194 14.61 8.99 -35.63
C ASN A 194 13.49 9.90 -35.13
N LYS A 195 12.70 10.51 -36.03
CA LYS A 195 11.51 11.28 -35.64
C LYS A 195 10.49 10.38 -34.93
N LYS A 196 10.18 9.21 -35.48
CA LYS A 196 9.26 8.24 -34.87
C LYS A 196 9.76 7.77 -33.50
N PHE A 197 11.04 7.40 -33.38
CA PHE A 197 11.62 7.01 -32.09
C PHE A 197 11.61 8.13 -31.05
N ARG A 198 11.78 9.40 -31.45
CA ARG A 198 11.64 10.53 -30.52
C ARG A 198 10.19 10.66 -30.03
N GLU A 199 9.22 10.55 -30.92
CA GLU A 199 7.79 10.61 -30.55
C GLU A 199 7.39 9.46 -29.62
N GLU A 200 7.87 8.24 -29.86
CA GLU A 200 7.66 7.09 -28.97
C GLU A 200 8.34 7.27 -27.61
N ASN A 201 9.57 7.79 -27.58
CA ASN A 201 10.26 8.08 -26.32
C ASN A 201 9.51 9.13 -25.48
N GLU A 202 8.95 10.17 -26.11
CA GLU A 202 8.14 11.14 -25.38
C GLU A 202 6.87 10.51 -24.80
N LYS A 203 6.15 9.68 -25.57
CA LYS A 203 4.99 8.92 -25.06
C LYS A 203 5.36 8.00 -23.90
N LEU A 204 6.48 7.29 -24.00
CA LEU A 204 6.97 6.41 -22.93
C LEU A 204 7.36 7.20 -21.68
N LYS A 205 7.98 8.39 -21.83
CA LYS A 205 8.28 9.27 -20.69
C LYS A 205 7.01 9.77 -20.01
N GLU A 206 6.00 10.17 -20.78
CA GLU A 206 4.68 10.55 -20.26
C GLU A 206 4.05 9.41 -19.47
N GLU A 207 4.10 8.18 -19.99
CA GLU A 207 3.58 6.99 -19.32
C GLU A 207 4.36 6.65 -18.03
N ILE A 208 5.69 6.72 -18.07
CA ILE A 208 6.53 6.54 -16.88
C ILE A 208 6.15 7.58 -15.81
N ASN A 209 5.93 8.82 -16.20
CA ASN A 209 5.51 9.87 -15.28
C ASN A 209 4.11 9.60 -14.71
N ARG A 210 3.17 9.11 -15.55
CA ARG A 210 1.84 8.69 -15.11
C ARG A 210 1.91 7.56 -14.08
N LEU A 211 2.67 6.51 -14.36
CA LEU A 211 2.84 5.36 -13.46
C LEU A 211 3.57 5.76 -12.17
N ARG A 212 4.54 6.67 -12.24
CA ARG A 212 5.18 7.25 -11.04
C ARG A 212 4.17 8.03 -10.20
N TYR A 213 3.32 8.83 -10.83
CA TYR A 213 2.24 9.53 -10.14
C TYR A 213 1.23 8.56 -9.54
N GLU A 214 0.87 7.48 -10.23
CA GLU A 214 -0.04 6.46 -9.72
C GLU A 214 0.57 5.64 -8.57
N ARG A 215 1.88 5.43 -8.58
CA ARG A 215 2.61 4.80 -7.48
C ARG A 215 2.82 5.73 -6.28
N ALA A 216 3.04 7.02 -6.53
CA ALA A 216 3.26 8.03 -5.50
C ALA A 216 1.94 8.54 -4.90
N SER A 217 0.90 8.66 -5.71
CA SER A 217 -0.46 8.97 -5.28
C SER A 217 -1.04 7.74 -4.61
N PRO A 218 -1.34 7.77 -3.30
CA PRO A 218 -1.98 6.64 -2.66
C PRO A 218 -3.42 6.60 -3.16
N THR A 219 -3.66 5.83 -4.22
CA THR A 219 -4.99 5.58 -4.77
C THR A 219 -5.88 5.17 -3.61
N LYS A 220 -7.13 5.65 -3.59
CA LYS A 220 -8.13 5.34 -2.54
C LYS A 220 -8.21 3.83 -2.25
N THR A 221 -7.97 3.00 -3.26
CA THR A 221 -7.87 1.53 -3.20
C THR A 221 -6.61 1.02 -2.50
N TYR A 222 -5.43 1.60 -2.77
CA TYR A 222 -4.17 1.25 -2.07
C TYR A 222 -4.18 1.66 -0.59
N ARG A 223 -4.74 2.83 -0.29
CA ARG A 223 -4.95 3.29 1.10
C ARG A 223 -5.87 2.33 1.87
N HIS A 224 -7.00 1.95 1.27
CA HIS A 224 -7.89 0.93 1.84
C HIS A 224 -7.17 -0.41 2.05
N GLY A 225 -6.37 -0.85 1.06
CA GLY A 225 -5.56 -2.06 1.15
C GLY A 225 -4.59 -2.06 2.34
N ARG A 226 -3.87 -0.96 2.59
CA ARG A 226 -2.96 -0.85 3.75
C ARG A 226 -3.70 -0.98 5.09
N TYR A 227 -4.86 -0.33 5.25
CA TYR A 227 -5.63 -0.43 6.48
C TYR A 227 -6.20 -1.84 6.69
N VAL A 228 -6.69 -2.47 5.63
CA VAL A 228 -7.19 -3.85 5.69
C VAL A 228 -6.05 -4.83 6.02
N MET A 229 -4.89 -4.68 5.38
CA MET A 229 -3.70 -5.48 5.69
C MET A 229 -3.26 -5.30 7.14
N ALA A 230 -3.18 -4.06 7.64
CA ALA A 230 -2.81 -3.81 9.03
C ALA A 230 -3.79 -4.45 10.02
N ALA A 231 -5.10 -4.35 9.78
CA ALA A 231 -6.12 -4.99 10.60
C ALA A 231 -6.02 -6.52 10.59
N MET A 232 -5.78 -7.12 9.41
CA MET A 232 -5.53 -8.55 9.28
C MET A 232 -4.26 -8.97 10.02
N GLN A 233 -3.18 -8.19 9.92
CA GLN A 233 -1.92 -8.45 10.61
C GLN A 233 -2.09 -8.44 12.14
N SER A 234 -2.83 -7.47 12.68
CA SER A 234 -3.15 -7.42 14.12
C SER A 234 -3.97 -8.64 14.56
N LYS A 235 -4.94 -9.07 13.73
CA LYS A 235 -5.76 -10.25 14.02
C LYS A 235 -4.93 -11.53 14.02
N ILE A 236 -4.02 -11.69 13.07
CA ILE A 236 -3.05 -12.79 13.04
C ILE A 236 -2.21 -12.79 14.32
N SER A 237 -1.64 -11.65 14.70
CA SER A 237 -0.83 -11.55 15.93
C SER A 237 -1.61 -11.89 17.21
N CYS A 238 -2.91 -11.56 17.27
CA CYS A 238 -3.75 -11.97 18.40
C CYS A 238 -3.98 -13.48 18.41
N TYR A 239 -4.29 -14.09 17.27
CA TYR A 239 -4.46 -15.55 17.19
C TYR A 239 -3.17 -16.30 17.49
N GLU A 240 -2.01 -15.80 17.05
CA GLU A 240 -0.72 -16.37 17.40
C GLU A 240 -0.48 -16.39 18.93
N ARG A 241 -0.82 -15.29 19.61
CA ARG A 241 -0.73 -15.21 21.08
C ARG A 241 -1.69 -16.18 21.78
N GLU A 242 -2.92 -16.31 21.28
CA GLU A 242 -3.91 -17.24 21.83
C GLU A 242 -3.49 -18.69 21.64
N ILE A 243 -3.00 -19.06 20.46
CA ILE A 243 -2.43 -20.38 20.17
C ILE A 243 -1.28 -20.69 21.13
N GLU A 244 -0.39 -19.72 21.36
CA GLU A 244 0.74 -19.91 22.28
C GLU A 244 0.29 -20.10 23.73
N GLN A 245 -0.74 -19.39 24.18
CA GLN A 245 -1.33 -19.59 25.51
C GLN A 245 -1.96 -20.96 25.65
N LEU A 246 -2.74 -21.40 24.66
CA LEU A 246 -3.38 -22.72 24.65
C LEU A 246 -2.34 -23.85 24.63
N LYS A 247 -1.28 -23.72 23.83
CA LYS A 247 -0.16 -24.67 23.85
C LYS A 247 0.47 -24.79 25.23
N LYS A 248 0.72 -23.66 25.90
CA LYS A 248 1.26 -23.66 27.27
C LYS A 248 0.29 -24.27 28.29
N ALA A 249 -1.02 -24.09 28.11
CA ALA A 249 -2.02 -24.73 28.97
C ALA A 249 -2.02 -26.25 28.76
N LEU A 250 -1.98 -26.69 27.49
CA LEU A 250 -1.93 -28.10 27.13
C LEU A 250 -0.68 -28.79 27.67
N MET A 251 0.49 -28.17 27.56
CA MET A 251 1.72 -28.73 28.15
C MET A 251 1.64 -28.88 29.68
N ARG A 252 0.92 -27.99 30.37
CA ARG A 252 0.70 -28.12 31.82
C ARG A 252 -0.25 -29.27 32.14
N SER A 253 -1.32 -29.45 31.36
CA SER A 253 -2.22 -30.59 31.56
C SER A 253 -1.53 -31.91 31.28
N ASP A 254 -0.72 -32.00 30.21
CA ASP A 254 0.03 -33.21 29.86
C ASP A 254 1.02 -33.56 30.97
N LYS A 255 1.77 -32.58 31.47
CA LYS A 255 2.67 -32.77 32.61
C LYS A 255 1.93 -33.26 33.87
N TYR A 256 0.77 -32.67 34.17
CA TYR A 256 -0.05 -33.09 35.31
C TYR A 256 -0.56 -34.53 35.15
N ILE A 257 -0.96 -34.92 33.94
CA ILE A 257 -1.36 -36.30 33.62
C ILE A 257 -0.18 -37.25 33.79
N GLU A 258 1.02 -36.88 33.31
CA GLU A 258 2.24 -37.67 33.51
C GLU A 258 2.57 -37.86 35.00
N GLU A 259 2.47 -36.80 35.81
CA GLU A 259 2.67 -36.85 37.26
C GLU A 259 1.66 -37.77 37.95
N LEU A 260 0.37 -37.65 37.62
CA LEU A 260 -0.68 -38.53 38.14
C LEU A 260 -0.47 -39.99 37.71
N THR A 261 -0.10 -40.22 36.45
CA THR A 261 0.16 -41.56 35.92
C THR A 261 1.38 -42.18 36.59
N SER A 262 2.44 -41.41 36.82
CA SER A 262 3.64 -41.87 37.54
C SER A 262 3.32 -42.24 38.98
N ASN A 263 2.50 -41.44 39.67
CA ASN A 263 2.07 -41.72 41.04
C ASN A 263 1.21 -42.99 41.10
N TYR A 264 0.25 -43.15 40.17
CA TYR A 264 -0.59 -44.34 40.09
C TYR A 264 0.23 -45.61 39.80
N VAL A 265 1.23 -45.53 38.89
CA VAL A 265 2.13 -46.66 38.61
C VAL A 265 2.96 -47.03 39.84
N LYS A 266 3.48 -46.04 40.58
CA LYS A 266 4.22 -46.29 41.83
C LYS A 266 3.35 -46.95 42.89
N GLU A 267 2.09 -46.54 43.00
CA GLU A 267 1.11 -47.11 43.93
C GLU A 267 0.82 -48.59 43.59
N LEU A 268 0.62 -48.91 42.31
CA LEU A 268 0.50 -50.28 41.83
C LEU A 268 1.78 -51.12 42.03
N GLU A 269 2.97 -50.52 41.93
CA GLU A 269 4.24 -51.21 42.19
C GLU A 269 4.47 -51.44 43.70
N SER A 270 4.04 -50.54 44.57
CA SER A 270 4.02 -50.78 46.02
C SER A 270 3.04 -51.89 46.39
N ASP A 271 1.86 -51.93 45.76
CA ASP A 271 0.85 -52.98 46.01
C ASP A 271 1.34 -54.36 45.53
N LYS A 272 2.07 -54.43 44.42
CA LYS A 272 2.72 -55.67 43.94
C LYS A 272 3.90 -56.12 44.80
N ASN A 273 4.62 -55.20 45.43
CA ASN A 273 5.68 -55.56 46.37
C ASN A 273 5.10 -56.07 47.72
N SER A 274 3.94 -55.58 48.16
CA SER A 274 3.20 -56.19 49.28
C SER A 274 2.53 -57.51 48.91
N GLU A 275 1.97 -57.65 47.70
CA GLU A 275 1.44 -58.93 47.23
C GLU A 275 2.52 -59.97 46.95
N SER A 276 3.75 -59.61 46.56
CA SER A 276 4.85 -60.58 46.42
C SER A 276 5.33 -61.15 47.77
N ASP A 277 5.22 -60.37 48.85
CA ASP A 277 5.48 -60.84 50.22
C ASP A 277 4.30 -61.64 50.81
N ASP A 278 3.07 -61.38 50.36
CA ASP A 278 1.87 -62.10 50.80
C ASP A 278 1.51 -63.33 49.93
N ILE A 279 1.91 -63.40 48.66
CA ILE A 279 1.74 -64.59 47.79
C ILE A 279 2.69 -65.72 48.23
N ALA A 280 3.86 -65.40 48.79
CA ALA A 280 4.72 -66.38 49.44
C ALA A 280 4.09 -66.98 50.72
N LYS A 281 3.09 -66.32 51.31
CA LYS A 281 2.32 -66.81 52.47
C LYS A 281 0.96 -67.42 52.12
N ASN A 282 0.34 -67.05 51.01
CA ASN A 282 -1.05 -67.43 50.69
C ASN A 282 -1.22 -68.52 49.62
N LEU A 283 -0.17 -69.22 49.19
CA LEU A 283 -0.29 -70.48 48.43
C LEU A 283 -0.81 -71.68 49.27
N LEU A 284 -1.24 -71.43 50.50
CA LEU A 284 -2.07 -72.34 51.29
C LEU A 284 -3.38 -71.62 51.63
N LEU A 285 -4.35 -71.72 50.74
CA LEU A 285 -5.78 -72.00 51.02
C LEU A 285 -6.71 -71.31 50.01
N ASN A 286 -7.26 -72.18 49.15
CA ASN A 286 -8.64 -72.21 48.70
C ASN A 286 -9.05 -71.41 47.44
N ASP A 287 -9.22 -72.23 46.41
CA ASP A 287 -10.15 -72.22 45.28
C ASP A 287 -11.49 -71.48 45.42
N ASP A 288 -11.96 -71.06 44.23
CA ASP A 288 -13.34 -70.87 43.76
C ASP A 288 -14.18 -69.69 44.29
N LYS A 289 -14.40 -68.67 43.44
CA LYS A 289 -15.57 -68.61 42.54
C LYS A 289 -15.65 -67.33 41.69
N VAL A 290 -15.85 -67.57 40.41
CA VAL A 290 -16.29 -66.66 39.33
C VAL A 290 -17.63 -65.98 39.65
N LYS A 291 -17.79 -64.70 39.23
CA LYS A 291 -18.98 -64.17 38.50
C LYS A 291 -18.80 -62.75 37.97
N GLU A 292 -19.19 -62.57 36.71
CA GLU A 292 -19.09 -61.40 35.83
C GLU A 292 -20.17 -60.31 36.09
N SER A 293 -19.77 -59.03 35.85
CA SER A 293 -20.42 -57.92 35.09
C SER A 293 -21.89 -57.48 35.39
N PRO A 294 -22.41 -56.29 34.95
CA PRO A 294 -21.98 -55.44 33.82
C PRO A 294 -22.06 -53.89 33.96
N ILE A 295 -21.57 -53.25 32.89
CA ILE A 295 -21.45 -51.82 32.56
C ILE A 295 -22.77 -51.21 32.07
N ALA A 296 -23.09 -49.95 32.43
CA ALA A 296 -23.91 -49.02 31.62
C ALA A 296 -23.77 -47.52 32.00
N GLN A 297 -23.24 -46.73 31.05
CA GLN A 297 -23.70 -45.43 30.48
C GLN A 297 -24.18 -44.23 31.34
N SER A 298 -23.62 -43.04 31.02
CA SER A 298 -24.25 -41.73 30.65
C SER A 298 -23.36 -40.56 31.17
N SER A 299 -22.97 -39.54 30.38
CA SER A 299 -23.84 -38.53 29.80
C SER A 299 -23.15 -37.67 28.72
N LYS A 300 -23.99 -37.14 27.84
CA LYS A 300 -23.72 -36.26 26.69
C LYS A 300 -23.59 -34.80 27.12
N TYR A 301 -22.74 -34.02 26.43
CA TYR A 301 -22.88 -32.56 26.31
C TYR A 301 -22.87 -32.16 24.82
N GLU A 302 -23.89 -31.39 24.44
CA GLU A 302 -24.22 -30.94 23.09
C GLU A 302 -23.38 -29.73 22.68
N ASN A 303 -22.87 -29.74 21.45
CA ASN A 303 -22.27 -28.59 20.79
C ASN A 303 -23.29 -28.01 19.80
N ASN A 304 -23.70 -26.76 20.00
CA ASN A 304 -24.41 -25.96 19.01
C ASN A 304 -23.53 -24.78 18.58
N SER A 305 -22.94 -24.87 17.39
CA SER A 305 -22.47 -23.72 16.63
C SER A 305 -22.75 -23.92 15.15
N SER A 306 -23.84 -23.32 14.69
CA SER A 306 -24.17 -23.16 13.28
C SER A 306 -24.33 -21.67 13.03
N THR A 307 -23.49 -21.06 12.19
CA THR A 307 -23.97 -20.17 11.12
C THR A 307 -22.89 -20.05 10.04
N SER A 308 -23.36 -20.25 8.81
CA SER A 308 -22.67 -20.36 7.53
C SER A 308 -21.87 -19.12 7.10
N CYS A 309 -20.64 -19.35 6.63
CA CYS A 309 -19.92 -18.42 5.77
C CYS A 309 -20.37 -18.62 4.32
N GLY A 310 -20.92 -17.57 3.70
CA GLY A 310 -21.33 -17.55 2.31
C GLY A 310 -20.13 -17.60 1.36
N VAL A 311 -20.14 -18.57 0.45
CA VAL A 311 -19.18 -18.74 -0.63
C VAL A 311 -19.40 -17.63 -1.67
N VAL A 312 -18.47 -16.68 -1.78
CA VAL A 312 -18.40 -15.77 -2.93
C VAL A 312 -17.62 -16.48 -4.03
N ARG A 313 -18.33 -16.82 -5.10
CA ARG A 313 -17.81 -17.47 -6.31
C ARG A 313 -17.15 -16.41 -7.20
N CYS A 314 -15.83 -16.31 -7.17
CA CYS A 314 -15.08 -15.53 -8.16
C CYS A 314 -14.94 -16.36 -9.44
N LEU A 315 -15.62 -15.94 -10.50
CA LEU A 315 -15.43 -16.43 -11.86
C LEU A 315 -14.20 -15.72 -12.47
N PHE A 316 -13.14 -16.50 -12.74
CA PHE A 316 -12.08 -16.09 -13.67
C PHE A 316 -12.42 -16.62 -15.08
N PRO A 317 -12.34 -15.83 -16.15
CA PRO A 317 -12.32 -16.36 -17.51
C PRO A 317 -10.93 -16.91 -17.81
N GLY A 318 -10.86 -18.18 -18.17
CA GLY A 318 -9.64 -18.87 -18.58
C GLY A 318 -9.25 -18.53 -20.01
N ASP A 319 -7.95 -18.30 -20.19
CA ASP A 319 -7.25 -18.40 -21.47
C ASP A 319 -7.52 -19.75 -22.12
N SER A 320 -8.02 -19.71 -23.36
CA SER A 320 -8.09 -20.87 -24.25
C SER A 320 -7.04 -20.67 -25.33
N THR A 321 -5.96 -21.41 -25.21
CA THR A 321 -5.05 -21.76 -26.29
C THR A 321 -5.81 -22.53 -27.37
N GLN A 322 -5.87 -21.96 -28.57
CA GLN A 322 -5.75 -22.65 -29.86
C GLN A 322 -5.28 -21.68 -30.92
#